data_AF-A0A7W0QFB5-F1
#
_entry.id   AF-A0A7W0QFB5-F1
#
_cell.length_a   1.000
_cell.length_b   1.000
_cell.length_c   1.000
_cell.angle_alpha   90.00
_cell.angle_beta   90.00
_cell.angle_gamma   90.00
#
_symmetry.space_group_name_H-M   'P 1'
#
loop_
_entity.id
_entity.type
_entity.pdbx_description
1 polymer ?
#
loop_
_entity_poly.entity_id
_entity_poly.type
_entity_poly.pdbx_seq_one_letter_code
_entity_poly.pdbx_strand_id
1 'polypeptide(L)'
;MSNLEPLQRAQLAIKDARFADALDALVEAWDGCAHREVAQLVAALAVEARPEPPPPLRGKTAAVKAEWNRRAGAPRGADVSHLLESLVDVSSNDATARLALVATWMPDPRVDAAFTEILKTVPYRATSTQKFWRALFPLMQDIRDPSQLARLEAITFEGVAVTMGGWLRTQRDKLVVKLRPRLTAAPPPLPPIVRELAAALASGRAANVAERAGIDELLHAVYANPDDDAARMVYADALMDRGDPRGELITVQTRLVEHPDDRALRAREKELLETHGKTWLGDLARIVIGGGRFERGFLAECRLDSAKLDHVKQLVGHPAWSTVHTLTGSALIAFHPVMRSLRSLTFDRWRAESHEGIANPWCELLVTTERPLRELRYTGPYTQQVEDDEVRAAAELDALCECAALPQLGALTVAHEPAIVAARFAKAPVVRRLEHLGFVFNDRQAPGQFARFAGLLKAAPVASLRFELEQAAWGSDPAHMTTVALSRGAKGYDRAVMVVGPTVASTWSDSLVDGALAVLENLQPTLRELRITTRPLLEREQVARLRAAATRMKLDVCEVS
;
A
#
# COMPACT_ATOMS: atom_id res chain seq x y z
N MET A 1 21.36 53.26 3.73
CA MET A 1 22.12 52.35 2.85
C MET A 1 21.55 50.96 3.08
N SER A 2 20.73 50.45 2.15
CA SER A 2 20.11 49.13 2.29
C SER A 2 21.21 48.07 2.30
N ASN A 3 21.27 47.25 3.35
CA ASN A 3 22.25 46.18 3.46
C ASN A 3 21.83 45.06 2.47
N LEU A 4 22.34 45.11 1.24
CA LEU A 4 22.06 44.13 0.18
C LEU A 4 22.77 42.78 0.40
N GLU A 5 23.63 42.69 1.43
CA GLU A 5 24.46 41.53 1.72
C GLU A 5 23.66 40.22 1.87
N PRO A 6 22.51 40.18 2.60
CA PRO A 6 21.72 38.94 2.71
C PRO A 6 21.09 38.53 1.37
N LEU A 7 20.69 39.49 0.52
CA LEU A 7 20.15 39.21 -0.81
C LEU A 7 21.22 38.63 -1.75
N GLN A 8 22.48 39.09 -1.63
CA GLN A 8 23.62 38.55 -2.37
C GLN A 8 23.97 37.12 -1.91
N ARG A 9 23.94 36.87 -0.59
CA ARG A 9 24.09 35.52 -0.04
C ARG A 9 23.00 34.57 -0.54
N ALA A 10 21.74 35.03 -0.55
CA ALA A 10 20.63 34.25 -1.09
C ALA A 10 20.85 33.92 -2.59
N GLN A 11 21.34 34.87 -3.38
CA GLN A 11 21.63 34.64 -4.79
C GLN A 11 22.73 33.61 -5.01
N LEU A 12 23.81 33.67 -4.24
CA LEU A 12 24.88 32.67 -4.30
C LEU A 12 24.37 31.28 -3.88
N ALA A 13 23.63 31.21 -2.76
CA ALA A 13 23.07 29.96 -2.26
C ALA A 13 22.07 29.30 -3.23
N ILE A 14 21.24 30.08 -3.93
CA ILE A 14 20.34 29.54 -4.98
C ILE A 14 21.14 28.96 -6.15
N LYS A 15 22.21 29.65 -6.59
CA LYS A 15 23.09 29.15 -7.66
C LYS A 15 23.76 27.83 -7.29
N ASP A 16 24.13 27.67 -6.02
CA ASP A 16 24.75 26.46 -5.48
C ASP A 16 23.73 25.39 -5.04
N ALA A 17 22.44 25.57 -5.33
CA ALA A 17 21.34 24.70 -4.86
C ALA A 17 21.27 24.51 -3.33
N ARG A 18 21.83 25.43 -2.54
CA ARG A 18 21.76 25.46 -1.07
C ARG A 18 20.51 26.19 -0.60
N PHE A 19 19.34 25.60 -0.84
CA PHE A 19 18.05 26.27 -0.63
C PHE A 19 17.74 26.64 0.84
N ALA A 20 18.24 25.87 1.81
CA ALA A 20 18.08 26.21 3.23
C ALA A 20 18.86 27.49 3.59
N ASP A 21 20.11 27.61 3.13
CA ASP A 21 20.93 28.81 3.36
C ASP A 21 20.33 30.03 2.64
N ALA A 22 19.80 29.83 1.43
CA ALA A 22 19.12 30.88 0.69
C ALA A 22 17.86 31.37 1.42
N LEU A 23 17.10 30.45 2.01
CA LEU A 23 15.91 30.75 2.80
C LEU A 23 16.26 31.57 4.04
N ASP A 24 17.30 31.17 4.79
CA ASP A 24 17.77 31.90 5.98
C ASP A 24 18.22 33.32 5.61
N ALA A 25 18.98 33.48 4.51
CA ALA A 25 19.45 34.77 4.03
C ALA A 25 18.30 35.69 3.55
N LEU A 26 17.24 35.15 2.95
CA LEU A 26 16.06 35.94 2.58
C LEU A 26 15.19 36.34 3.77
N VAL A 27 15.09 35.48 4.79
CA VAL A 27 14.41 35.82 6.05
C VAL A 27 15.20 36.91 6.79
N GLU A 28 16.53 36.87 6.75
CA GLU A 28 17.38 37.95 7.27
C GLU A 28 17.15 39.27 6.48
N ALA A 29 17.05 39.19 5.15
CA ALA A 29 16.76 40.36 4.30
C ALA A 29 15.38 41.00 4.58
N TRP A 30 14.42 40.22 5.10
CA TRP A 30 13.06 40.67 5.39
C TRP A 30 13.02 41.86 6.35
N ASP A 31 13.92 41.92 7.33
CA ASP A 31 13.93 42.99 8.33
C ASP A 31 14.17 44.37 7.69
N GLY A 32 15.02 44.42 6.66
CA GLY A 32 15.34 45.63 5.89
C GLY A 32 14.56 45.82 4.59
N CYS A 33 13.80 44.82 4.15
CA CYS A 33 13.09 44.82 2.86
C CYS A 33 11.76 44.02 2.94
N ALA A 34 10.81 44.50 3.76
CA ALA A 34 9.47 43.92 3.87
C ALA A 34 8.60 44.20 2.64
N HIS A 35 8.96 43.58 1.50
CA HIS A 35 8.30 43.72 0.22
C HIS A 35 7.58 42.43 -0.17
N ARG A 36 6.41 42.52 -0.82
CA ARG A 36 5.59 41.36 -1.22
C ARG A 36 6.40 40.30 -1.99
N GLU A 37 7.29 40.72 -2.87
CA GLU A 37 8.13 39.89 -3.72
C GLU A 37 9.15 39.09 -2.89
N VAL A 38 9.71 39.69 -1.83
CA VAL A 38 10.59 38.97 -0.89
C VAL A 38 9.78 37.93 -0.11
N ALA A 39 8.58 38.26 0.35
CA ALA A 39 7.68 37.30 1.00
C ALA A 39 7.33 36.12 0.08
N GLN A 40 7.09 36.38 -1.21
CA GLN A 40 6.84 35.36 -2.22
C GLN A 40 8.06 34.45 -2.45
N LEU A 41 9.27 35.02 -2.49
CA LEU A 41 10.51 34.26 -2.59
C LEU A 41 10.76 33.37 -1.37
N VAL A 42 10.54 33.89 -0.16
CA VAL A 42 10.65 33.11 1.08
C VAL A 42 9.63 31.96 1.06
N ALA A 43 8.38 32.24 0.69
CA ALA A 43 7.35 31.20 0.59
C ALA A 43 7.71 30.13 -0.47
N ALA A 44 8.29 30.54 -1.60
CA ALA A 44 8.78 29.65 -2.63
C ALA A 44 9.91 28.75 -2.09
N LEU A 45 11.00 29.34 -1.60
CA LEU A 45 12.16 28.59 -1.11
C LEU A 45 11.84 27.71 0.10
N ALA A 46 10.88 28.09 0.94
CA ALA A 46 10.43 27.26 2.04
C ALA A 46 9.81 25.92 1.60
N VAL A 47 9.36 25.80 0.35
CA VAL A 47 8.94 24.52 -0.24
C VAL A 47 10.14 23.69 -0.68
N GLU A 48 11.11 24.30 -1.36
CA GLU A 48 12.30 23.60 -1.87
C GLU A 48 13.25 23.17 -0.74
N ALA A 49 13.31 23.94 0.36
CA ALA A 49 14.17 23.67 1.50
C ALA A 49 13.56 22.68 2.51
N ARG A 50 12.42 22.04 2.21
CA ARG A 50 11.77 21.12 3.15
C ARG A 50 12.64 19.89 3.39
N PRO A 51 12.86 19.50 4.65
CA PRO A 51 13.56 18.25 4.95
C PRO A 51 12.69 17.04 4.57
N GLU A 52 13.33 16.04 3.96
CA GLU A 52 12.73 14.72 3.69
C GLU A 52 13.46 13.63 4.49
N PRO A 53 12.76 12.84 5.33
CA PRO A 53 11.33 12.92 5.65
C PRO A 53 10.97 14.14 6.53
N PRO A 54 9.70 14.59 6.52
CA PRO A 54 9.27 15.73 7.33
C PRO A 54 9.35 15.41 8.82
N PRO A 55 9.65 16.40 9.68
CA PRO A 55 9.78 16.19 11.11
C PRO A 55 8.41 15.83 11.74
N PRO A 56 8.36 14.93 12.74
CA PRO A 56 7.12 14.45 13.35
C PRO A 56 6.55 15.48 14.35
N LEU A 57 6.05 16.60 13.84
CA LEU A 57 5.59 17.75 14.63
C LEU A 57 4.08 17.83 14.84
N ARG A 58 3.32 16.94 14.17
CA ARG A 58 1.86 16.87 14.25
C ARG A 58 1.38 15.87 15.28
N GLY A 59 0.40 16.28 16.08
CA GLY A 59 -0.25 15.43 17.08
C GLY A 59 -0.14 15.93 18.52
N LYS A 60 -0.87 15.27 19.41
CA LYS A 60 -1.13 15.73 20.79
C LYS A 60 -0.36 14.96 21.86
N THR A 61 0.52 14.03 21.48
CA THR A 61 1.30 13.23 22.44
C THR A 61 2.37 14.08 23.13
N ALA A 62 2.79 13.68 24.34
CA ALA A 62 3.84 14.39 25.07
C ALA A 62 5.16 14.45 24.29
N ALA A 63 5.52 13.35 23.60
CA ALA A 63 6.72 13.27 22.77
C ALA A 63 6.69 14.28 21.60
N VAL A 64 5.57 14.36 20.87
CA VAL A 64 5.42 15.32 19.76
C VAL A 64 5.46 16.77 20.27
N LYS A 65 4.82 17.07 21.41
CA LYS A 65 4.86 18.41 22.01
C LYS A 65 6.27 18.81 22.45
N ALA A 66 7.01 17.89 23.08
CA ALA A 66 8.40 18.12 23.48
C ALA A 66 9.30 18.37 22.26
N GLU A 67 9.12 17.60 21.19
CA GLU A 67 9.85 17.77 19.94
C GLU A 67 9.54 19.11 19.27
N TRP A 68 8.27 19.50 19.22
CA TRP A 68 7.84 20.81 18.71
C TRP A 68 8.52 21.94 19.50
N ASN A 69 8.46 21.89 20.83
CA ASN A 69 9.04 22.93 21.70
C ASN A 69 10.57 23.01 21.55
N ARG A 70 11.24 21.86 21.45
CA ARG A 70 12.70 21.79 21.25
C ARG A 70 13.10 22.50 19.96
N ARG A 71 12.41 22.23 18.85
CA ARG A 71 12.70 22.86 17.57
C ARG A 71 12.30 24.34 17.53
N ALA A 72 11.16 24.69 18.11
CA ALA A 72 10.70 26.07 18.15
C ALA A 72 11.56 26.99 19.02
N GLY A 73 12.35 26.45 19.95
CA GLY A 73 13.28 27.23 20.77
C GLY A 73 14.47 27.81 19.99
N ALA A 74 14.88 27.15 18.91
CA ALA A 74 15.93 27.59 18.00
C ALA A 74 15.65 27.03 16.60
N PRO A 75 14.65 27.58 15.87
CA PRO A 75 14.17 26.98 14.65
C PRO A 75 15.20 27.13 13.52
N ARG A 76 15.49 26.04 12.82
CA ARG A 76 16.15 26.11 11.50
C ARG A 76 15.14 26.69 10.50
N GLY A 77 15.58 27.51 9.55
CA GLY A 77 14.67 28.11 8.56
C GLY A 77 13.81 27.08 7.83
N ALA A 78 14.38 25.92 7.49
CA ALA A 78 13.68 24.80 6.86
C ALA A 78 12.57 24.16 7.73
N ASP A 79 12.67 24.26 9.06
CA ASP A 79 11.70 23.67 10.00
C ASP A 79 10.50 24.61 10.27
N VAL A 80 10.65 25.92 10.05
CA VAL A 80 9.66 26.96 10.38
C VAL A 80 8.28 26.69 9.77
N SER A 81 8.21 26.32 8.49
CA SER A 81 6.93 26.04 7.83
C SER A 81 6.19 24.87 8.49
N HIS A 82 6.90 23.82 8.87
CA HIS A 82 6.29 22.68 9.58
C HIS A 82 5.84 23.05 10.99
N LEU A 83 6.62 23.88 11.70
CA LEU A 83 6.25 24.40 13.02
C LEU A 83 4.96 25.23 12.98
N LEU A 84 4.82 26.09 11.96
CA LEU A 84 3.64 26.93 11.76
C LEU A 84 2.41 26.14 11.33
N GLU A 85 2.57 25.16 10.43
CA GLU A 85 1.49 24.28 9.99
C GLU A 85 0.89 23.44 11.11
N SER A 86 1.71 23.05 12.10
CA SER A 86 1.25 22.32 13.27
C SER A 86 0.95 23.22 14.46
N LEU A 87 1.08 24.55 14.37
CA LEU A 87 0.95 25.47 15.52
C LEU A 87 -0.35 25.28 16.32
N VAL A 88 -1.48 25.09 15.61
CA VAL A 88 -2.84 25.04 16.17
C VAL A 88 -3.47 23.64 16.17
N ASP A 89 -2.68 22.57 15.96
CA ASP A 89 -3.16 21.18 15.98
C ASP A 89 -3.36 20.59 17.40
N VAL A 90 -3.04 21.39 18.42
CA VAL A 90 -3.11 21.08 19.85
C VAL A 90 -4.27 21.80 20.54
N SER A 91 -4.37 21.69 21.88
CA SER A 91 -5.34 22.47 22.66
C SER A 91 -5.04 23.98 22.57
N SER A 92 -6.03 24.84 22.79
CA SER A 92 -5.82 26.29 22.78
C SER A 92 -4.79 26.76 23.81
N ASN A 93 -4.64 26.06 24.94
CA ASN A 93 -3.64 26.37 25.95
C ASN A 93 -2.22 26.05 25.46
N ASP A 94 -2.04 24.86 24.87
CA ASP A 94 -0.76 24.48 24.27
C ASP A 94 -0.41 25.41 23.10
N ALA A 95 -1.37 25.73 22.22
CA ALA A 95 -1.16 26.64 21.10
C ALA A 95 -0.82 28.06 21.59
N THR A 96 -1.37 28.50 22.73
CA THR A 96 -0.98 29.77 23.35
C THR A 96 0.47 29.74 23.81
N ALA A 97 0.94 28.63 24.39
CA ALA A 97 2.35 28.47 24.76
C ALA A 97 3.26 28.42 23.52
N ARG A 98 2.81 27.77 22.44
CA ARG A 98 3.50 27.76 21.16
C ARG A 98 3.62 29.15 20.54
N LEU A 99 2.58 30.00 20.61
CA LEU A 99 2.65 31.39 20.14
C LEU A 99 3.76 32.20 20.83
N ALA A 100 4.01 31.95 22.13
CA ALA A 100 5.09 32.61 22.85
C ALA A 100 6.47 32.24 22.29
N LEU A 101 6.64 31.01 21.82
CA LEU A 101 7.85 30.58 21.11
C LEU A 101 7.91 31.16 19.70
N VAL A 102 6.79 31.22 18.96
CA VAL A 102 6.75 31.87 17.63
C VAL A 102 7.20 33.33 17.69
N ALA A 103 6.81 34.04 18.75
CA ALA A 103 7.16 35.44 18.95
C ALA A 103 8.69 35.70 19.03
N THR A 104 9.52 34.71 19.38
CA THR A 104 10.97 34.92 19.57
C THR A 104 11.77 34.98 18.28
N TRP A 105 11.18 34.57 17.16
CA TRP A 105 11.82 34.56 15.84
C TRP A 105 11.02 35.35 14.78
N MET A 106 10.12 36.23 15.23
CA MET A 106 9.56 37.30 14.41
C MET A 106 10.59 38.44 14.27
N PRO A 107 10.64 39.19 13.16
CA PRO A 107 9.71 39.16 12.01
C PRO A 107 10.05 38.06 10.98
N ASP A 108 9.01 37.40 10.42
CA ASP A 108 9.16 36.45 9.32
C ASP A 108 7.87 36.45 8.47
N PRO A 109 7.95 36.58 7.12
CA PRO A 109 6.76 36.67 6.27
C PRO A 109 5.91 35.40 6.28
N ARG A 110 6.49 34.24 6.65
CA ARG A 110 5.76 32.98 6.82
C ARG A 110 4.88 33.02 8.07
N VAL A 111 5.33 33.70 9.13
CA VAL A 111 4.54 33.93 10.35
C VAL A 111 3.36 34.84 10.05
N ASP A 112 3.59 35.93 9.29
CA ASP A 112 2.54 36.86 8.86
C ASP A 112 1.40 36.12 8.12
N ALA A 113 1.79 35.27 7.16
CA ALA A 113 0.85 34.43 6.42
C ALA A 113 0.14 33.40 7.32
N ALA A 114 0.87 32.73 8.21
CA ALA A 114 0.32 31.71 9.11
C ALA A 114 -0.71 32.30 10.09
N PHE A 115 -0.44 33.47 10.68
CA PHE A 115 -1.38 34.13 11.58
C PHE A 115 -2.66 34.57 10.86
N THR A 116 -2.53 35.07 9.63
CA THR A 116 -3.68 35.41 8.78
C THR A 116 -4.53 34.18 8.48
N GLU A 117 -3.91 33.04 8.16
CA GLU A 117 -4.64 31.78 7.93
C GLU A 117 -5.29 31.21 9.21
N ILE A 118 -4.63 31.33 10.36
CA ILE A 118 -5.23 30.94 11.66
C ILE A 118 -6.48 31.76 11.94
N LEU A 119 -6.43 33.08 11.71
CA LEU A 119 -7.59 33.94 11.89
C LEU A 119 -8.72 33.60 10.91
N LYS A 120 -8.39 33.26 9.67
CA LYS A 120 -9.36 32.86 8.64
C LYS A 120 -10.04 31.52 8.96
N THR A 121 -9.28 30.52 9.41
CA THR A 121 -9.77 29.16 9.65
C THR A 121 -10.46 28.98 11.00
N VAL A 122 -10.15 29.84 11.98
CA VAL A 122 -10.76 29.87 13.32
C VAL A 122 -10.74 28.48 13.97
N PRO A 123 -9.54 27.91 14.27
CA PRO A 123 -9.41 26.57 14.82
C PRO A 123 -10.05 26.42 16.21
N TYR A 124 -10.19 27.53 16.94
CA TYR A 124 -10.77 27.56 18.27
C TYR A 124 -11.99 28.48 18.33
N ARG A 125 -13.18 27.88 18.51
CA ARG A 125 -14.47 28.57 18.37
C ARG A 125 -15.21 28.85 19.68
N ALA A 126 -14.82 28.18 20.78
CA ALA A 126 -15.46 28.33 22.08
C ALA A 126 -15.00 29.59 22.81
N THR A 127 -15.88 30.26 23.56
CA THR A 127 -15.55 31.47 24.34
C THR A 127 -14.38 31.26 25.31
N SER A 128 -14.25 30.05 25.88
CA SER A 128 -13.12 29.67 26.74
C SER A 128 -11.75 29.75 26.07
N THR A 129 -11.70 29.77 24.73
CA THR A 129 -10.45 29.85 23.95
C THR A 129 -9.99 31.28 23.67
N GLN A 130 -10.70 32.30 24.18
CA GLN A 130 -10.31 33.71 24.03
C GLN A 130 -8.87 34.01 24.48
N LYS A 131 -8.30 33.24 25.42
CA LYS A 131 -6.90 33.39 25.85
C LYS A 131 -5.92 33.27 24.69
N PHE A 132 -6.13 32.31 23.79
CA PHE A 132 -5.32 32.12 22.59
C PHE A 132 -5.42 33.33 21.67
N TRP A 133 -6.64 33.76 21.36
CA TRP A 133 -6.88 34.90 20.48
C TRP A 133 -6.31 36.21 21.04
N ARG A 134 -6.44 36.43 22.35
CA ARG A 134 -5.84 37.58 23.05
C ARG A 134 -4.30 37.55 23.04
N ALA A 135 -3.68 36.39 22.90
CA ALA A 135 -2.23 36.26 22.69
C ALA A 135 -1.84 36.48 21.22
N LEU A 136 -2.67 36.04 20.27
CA LEU A 136 -2.42 36.16 18.83
C LEU A 136 -2.51 37.62 18.32
N PHE A 137 -3.60 38.33 18.64
CA PHE A 137 -3.84 39.67 18.08
C PHE A 137 -2.74 40.70 18.36
N PRO A 138 -2.09 40.73 19.55
CA PRO A 138 -0.90 41.57 19.76
C PRO A 138 0.22 41.27 18.77
N LEU A 139 0.55 40.00 18.54
CA LEU A 139 1.61 39.60 17.60
C LEU A 139 1.25 39.98 16.15
N MET A 140 -0.03 39.86 15.78
CA MET A 140 -0.49 40.26 14.44
C MET A 140 -0.33 41.76 14.15
N GLN A 141 -0.18 42.60 15.18
CA GLN A 141 0.10 44.04 14.96
C GLN A 141 1.49 44.28 14.40
N ASP A 142 2.38 43.28 14.44
CA ASP A 142 3.72 43.33 13.88
C ASP A 142 3.83 42.77 12.46
N ILE A 143 2.70 42.37 11.85
CA ILE A 143 2.65 41.94 10.45
C ILE A 143 3.26 43.00 9.54
N ARG A 144 4.25 42.58 8.74
CA ARG A 144 4.99 43.47 7.84
C ARG A 144 4.62 43.25 6.38
N ASP A 145 4.12 42.06 6.00
CA ASP A 145 3.77 41.75 4.62
C ASP A 145 2.50 42.49 4.16
N PRO A 146 2.61 43.44 3.19
CA PRO A 146 1.47 44.20 2.67
C PRO A 146 0.38 43.32 2.06
N SER A 147 0.73 42.14 1.54
CA SER A 147 -0.23 41.25 0.90
C SER A 147 -1.25 40.64 1.88
N GLN A 148 -0.95 40.68 3.19
CA GLN A 148 -1.86 40.16 4.23
C GLN A 148 -3.02 41.12 4.51
N LEU A 149 -2.90 42.42 4.21
CA LEU A 149 -3.95 43.40 4.52
C LEU A 149 -5.27 43.05 3.82
N ALA A 150 -5.23 42.82 2.50
CA ALA A 150 -6.41 42.44 1.73
C ALA A 150 -6.97 41.08 2.16
N ARG A 151 -6.10 40.14 2.57
CA ARG A 151 -6.51 38.83 3.09
C ARG A 151 -7.24 38.96 4.42
N LEU A 152 -6.75 39.81 5.32
CA LEU A 152 -7.39 40.09 6.61
C LEU A 152 -8.75 40.75 6.41
N GLU A 153 -8.85 41.74 5.51
CA GLU A 153 -10.11 42.43 5.17
C GLU A 153 -11.18 41.48 4.63
N ALA A 154 -10.77 40.45 3.86
CA ALA A 154 -11.67 39.48 3.25
C ALA A 154 -12.23 38.41 4.21
N ILE A 155 -11.73 38.28 5.44
CA ILE A 155 -12.19 37.26 6.39
C ILE A 155 -13.60 37.60 6.85
N THR A 156 -14.62 36.74 6.71
CA THR A 156 -16.01 37.04 7.12
C THR A 156 -16.44 36.38 8.44
N PHE A 157 -15.69 35.39 8.93
CA PHE A 157 -16.01 34.53 10.08
C PHE A 157 -17.36 33.81 9.98
N GLU A 158 -17.77 33.45 8.76
CA GLU A 158 -18.98 32.68 8.49
C GLU A 158 -18.90 31.29 9.15
N GLY A 159 -20.00 30.80 9.72
CA GLY A 159 -20.04 29.52 10.43
C GLY A 159 -19.43 29.52 11.86
N VAL A 160 -19.02 30.68 12.39
CA VAL A 160 -18.63 30.85 13.80
C VAL A 160 -19.82 31.33 14.63
N ALA A 161 -19.98 30.80 15.85
CA ALA A 161 -21.04 31.21 16.77
C ALA A 161 -21.09 32.74 16.93
N VAL A 162 -22.31 33.31 16.95
CA VAL A 162 -22.56 34.76 16.84
C VAL A 162 -21.72 35.59 17.80
N THR A 163 -21.62 35.15 19.06
CA THR A 163 -20.87 35.85 20.11
C THR A 163 -19.37 35.89 19.82
N MET A 164 -18.75 34.73 19.53
CA MET A 164 -17.33 34.63 19.19
C MET A 164 -17.04 35.32 17.86
N GLY A 165 -17.87 35.10 16.84
CA GLY A 165 -17.71 35.70 15.51
C GLY A 165 -17.79 37.23 15.56
N GLY A 166 -18.72 37.78 16.34
CA GLY A 166 -18.82 39.24 16.55
C GLY A 166 -17.59 39.82 17.24
N TRP A 167 -17.07 39.13 18.26
CA TRP A 167 -15.84 39.54 18.94
C TRP A 167 -14.61 39.49 18.01
N LEU A 168 -14.43 38.39 17.25
CA LEU A 168 -13.33 38.25 16.29
C LEU A 168 -13.40 39.30 15.17
N ARG A 169 -14.59 39.59 14.61
CA ARG A 169 -14.80 40.69 13.65
C ARG A 169 -14.30 42.02 14.22
N THR A 170 -14.71 42.33 15.44
CA THR A 170 -14.30 43.57 16.12
C THR A 170 -12.78 43.66 16.29
N GLN A 171 -12.11 42.57 16.67
CA GLN A 171 -10.65 42.55 16.81
C GLN A 171 -9.93 42.65 15.47
N ARG A 172 -10.41 41.93 14.44
CA ARG A 172 -9.91 42.03 13.06
C ARG A 172 -10.00 43.46 12.53
N ASP A 173 -11.14 44.13 12.71
CA ASP A 173 -11.33 45.49 12.20
C ASP A 173 -10.38 46.50 12.87
N LYS A 174 -10.20 46.37 14.20
CA LYS A 174 -9.19 47.16 14.93
C LYS A 174 -7.78 46.90 14.42
N LEU A 175 -7.44 45.64 14.17
CA LEU A 175 -6.14 45.25 13.62
C LEU A 175 -5.93 45.86 12.23
N VAL A 176 -6.91 45.72 11.32
CA VAL A 176 -6.86 46.28 9.96
C VAL A 176 -6.67 47.80 10.00
N VAL A 177 -7.44 48.51 10.83
CA VAL A 177 -7.28 49.97 11.00
C VAL A 177 -5.87 50.34 11.46
N LYS A 178 -5.27 49.55 12.38
CA LYS A 178 -3.91 49.79 12.86
C LYS A 178 -2.83 49.49 11.80
N LEU A 179 -3.00 48.42 11.03
CA LEU A 179 -2.02 47.98 10.04
C LEU A 179 -2.06 48.81 8.75
N ARG A 180 -3.26 49.26 8.34
CA ARG A 180 -3.49 49.91 7.03
C ARG A 180 -2.50 51.04 6.74
N PRO A 181 -2.28 52.05 7.61
CA PRO A 181 -1.36 53.15 7.31
C PRO A 181 0.08 52.69 7.02
N ARG A 182 0.55 51.64 7.69
CA ARG A 182 1.90 51.07 7.52
C ARG A 182 1.99 50.21 6.25
N LEU A 183 0.99 49.36 6.02
CA LEU A 183 1.01 48.38 4.92
C LEU A 183 0.59 48.97 3.57
N THR A 184 -0.08 50.12 3.54
CA THR A 184 -0.40 50.85 2.30
C THR A 184 0.56 52.00 2.00
N ALA A 185 1.53 52.27 2.88
CA ALA A 185 2.58 53.23 2.59
C ALA A 185 3.35 52.81 1.33
N ALA A 186 3.85 53.78 0.56
CA ALA A 186 4.61 53.50 -0.65
C ALA A 186 5.76 52.51 -0.31
N PRO A 187 5.81 51.33 -0.96
CA PRO A 187 6.80 50.33 -0.62
C PRO A 187 8.21 50.87 -0.88
N PRO A 188 9.23 50.44 -0.11
CA PRO A 188 10.60 50.74 -0.45
C PRO A 188 10.91 50.25 -1.87
N PRO A 189 11.76 50.95 -2.65
CA PRO A 189 12.08 50.52 -4.01
C PRO A 189 12.66 49.10 -3.99
N LEU A 190 12.05 48.21 -4.77
CA LEU A 190 12.45 46.81 -4.85
C LEU A 190 13.88 46.71 -5.43
N PRO A 191 14.86 46.16 -4.68
CA PRO A 191 16.21 45.97 -5.19
C PRO A 191 16.20 45.10 -6.46
N PRO A 192 16.93 45.45 -7.53
CA PRO A 192 16.97 44.67 -8.78
C PRO A 192 17.29 43.18 -8.58
N ILE A 193 18.18 42.87 -7.63
CA ILE A 193 18.54 41.50 -7.26
C ILE A 193 17.34 40.63 -6.87
N VAL A 194 16.28 41.21 -6.27
CA VAL A 194 15.08 40.46 -5.90
C VAL A 194 14.33 39.95 -7.15
N ARG A 195 14.32 40.74 -8.23
CA ARG A 195 13.71 40.33 -9.50
C ARG A 195 14.52 39.23 -10.19
N GLU A 196 15.85 39.33 -10.13
CA GLU A 196 16.76 38.29 -10.65
C GLU A 196 16.58 36.97 -9.91
N LEU A 197 16.49 37.02 -8.57
CA LEU A 197 16.23 35.87 -7.73
C LEU A 197 14.90 35.17 -8.08
N ALA A 198 13.84 35.96 -8.29
CA ALA A 198 12.54 35.43 -8.69
C ALA A 198 12.57 34.73 -10.05
N ALA A 199 13.27 35.32 -11.03
CA ALA A 199 13.45 34.70 -12.34
C ALA A 199 14.25 33.38 -12.24
N ALA A 200 15.36 33.38 -11.50
CA ALA A 200 16.20 32.19 -11.32
C ALA A 200 15.43 31.02 -10.67
N LEU A 201 14.65 31.29 -9.62
CA LEU A 201 13.82 30.28 -8.96
C LEU A 201 12.68 29.78 -9.86
N ALA A 202 12.04 30.65 -10.64
CA ALA A 202 11.00 30.26 -11.59
C ALA A 202 11.54 29.33 -12.69
N SER A 203 12.71 29.64 -13.25
CA SER A 203 13.37 28.80 -14.25
C SER A 203 13.79 27.43 -13.67
N GLY A 204 14.40 27.41 -12.48
CA GLY A 204 14.77 26.15 -11.81
C GLY A 204 13.56 25.26 -11.49
N ARG A 205 12.43 25.86 -11.09
CA ARG A 205 11.17 25.13 -10.88
C ARG A 205 10.58 24.55 -12.15
N ALA A 206 10.56 25.32 -13.23
CA ALA A 206 10.05 24.84 -14.51
C ALA A 206 10.86 23.63 -15.02
N ALA A 207 12.19 23.67 -14.86
CA ALA A 207 13.06 22.53 -15.17
C ALA A 207 12.74 21.31 -14.29
N ASN A 208 12.65 21.48 -12.97
CA ASN A 208 12.29 20.38 -12.04
C ASN A 208 10.90 19.77 -12.33
N VAL A 209 9.91 20.59 -12.69
CA VAL A 209 8.56 20.12 -13.03
C VAL A 209 8.57 19.33 -14.35
N ALA A 210 9.25 19.84 -15.38
CA ALA A 210 9.40 19.12 -16.65
C ALA A 210 10.18 17.80 -16.48
N GLU A 211 11.19 17.82 -15.63
CA GLU A 211 11.99 16.66 -15.31
C GLU A 211 11.18 15.58 -14.58
N ARG A 212 10.40 15.96 -13.55
CA ARG A 212 9.45 15.06 -12.87
C ARG A 212 8.37 14.52 -13.80
N ALA A 213 7.83 15.38 -14.68
CA ALA A 213 6.87 14.95 -15.68
C ALA A 213 7.46 13.88 -16.62
N GLY A 214 8.73 14.00 -17.01
CA GLY A 214 9.42 12.98 -17.80
C GLY A 214 9.55 11.63 -17.08
N ILE A 215 9.83 11.62 -15.76
CA ILE A 215 9.88 10.38 -14.97
C ILE A 215 8.49 9.74 -14.86
N ASP A 216 7.47 10.56 -14.57
CA ASP A 216 6.09 10.08 -14.45
C ASP A 216 5.57 9.50 -15.77
N GLU A 217 5.97 10.07 -16.91
CA GLU A 217 5.68 9.54 -18.25
C GLU A 217 6.35 8.17 -18.46
N LEU A 218 7.62 8.01 -18.08
CA LEU A 218 8.32 6.72 -18.15
C LEU A 218 7.67 5.67 -17.25
N LEU A 219 7.28 6.04 -16.03
CA LEU A 219 6.55 5.16 -15.11
C LEU A 219 5.18 4.77 -15.68
N HIS A 220 4.47 5.72 -16.30
CA HIS A 220 3.20 5.46 -16.95
C HIS A 220 3.35 4.48 -18.11
N ALA A 221 4.42 4.60 -18.90
CA ALA A 221 4.72 3.65 -19.97
C ALA A 221 4.94 2.23 -19.43
N VAL A 222 5.64 2.07 -18.31
CA VAL A 222 5.79 0.76 -17.63
C VAL A 222 4.44 0.21 -17.18
N TYR A 223 3.55 1.03 -16.61
CA TYR A 223 2.21 0.55 -16.21
C TYR A 223 1.27 0.28 -17.39
N ALA A 224 1.45 0.97 -18.51
CA ALA A 224 0.71 0.70 -19.74
C ALA A 224 1.09 -0.68 -20.32
N ASN A 225 2.38 -1.00 -20.33
CA ASN A 225 2.92 -2.26 -20.86
C ASN A 225 3.81 -2.94 -19.80
N PRO A 226 3.22 -3.61 -18.79
CA PRO A 226 3.98 -4.16 -17.66
C PRO A 226 4.94 -5.29 -18.05
N ASP A 227 4.77 -5.94 -19.19
CA ASP A 227 5.69 -6.98 -19.66
C ASP A 227 6.85 -6.43 -20.53
N ASP A 228 6.89 -5.12 -20.79
CA ASP A 228 7.94 -4.48 -21.59
C ASP A 228 9.20 -4.19 -20.77
N ASP A 229 10.17 -5.12 -20.84
CA ASP A 229 11.45 -4.98 -20.16
C ASP A 229 12.26 -3.78 -20.67
N ALA A 230 12.10 -3.37 -21.94
CA ALA A 230 12.80 -2.21 -22.48
C ALA A 230 12.30 -0.91 -21.85
N ALA A 231 10.98 -0.76 -21.72
CA ALA A 231 10.39 0.39 -21.02
C ALA A 231 10.86 0.46 -19.55
N ARG A 232 10.97 -0.70 -18.88
CA ARG A 232 11.48 -0.81 -17.51
C ARG A 232 12.94 -0.39 -17.41
N MET A 233 13.78 -0.77 -18.36
CA MET A 233 15.20 -0.39 -18.37
C MET A 233 15.40 1.10 -18.63
N VAL A 234 14.62 1.72 -19.54
CA VAL A 234 14.67 3.18 -19.75
C VAL A 234 14.25 3.93 -18.46
N TYR A 235 13.21 3.44 -17.78
CA TYR A 235 12.82 3.99 -16.48
C TYR A 235 13.91 3.79 -15.41
N ALA A 236 14.56 2.62 -15.40
CA ALA A 236 15.64 2.32 -14.48
C ALA A 236 16.84 3.26 -14.65
N ASP A 237 17.27 3.50 -15.89
CA ASP A 237 18.36 4.42 -16.22
C ASP A 237 18.03 5.85 -15.74
N ALA A 238 16.82 6.33 -16.03
CA ALA A 238 16.36 7.64 -15.58
C ALA A 238 16.28 7.78 -14.06
N LEU A 239 16.02 6.68 -13.33
CA LEU A 239 16.04 6.66 -11.86
C LEU A 239 17.47 6.63 -11.31
N MET A 240 18.37 5.86 -11.92
CA MET A 240 19.78 5.78 -11.50
C MET A 240 20.50 7.11 -11.71
N ASP A 241 20.23 7.83 -12.79
CA ASP A 241 20.75 9.17 -13.04
C ASP A 241 20.39 10.17 -11.91
N ARG A 242 19.32 9.89 -11.18
CA ARG A 242 18.83 10.68 -10.03
C ARG A 242 19.22 10.11 -8.67
N GLY A 243 19.98 9.01 -8.66
CA GLY A 243 20.33 8.29 -7.44
C GLY A 243 19.15 7.62 -6.75
N ASP A 244 18.03 7.37 -7.45
CA ASP A 244 16.94 6.58 -6.89
C ASP A 244 17.32 5.08 -6.92
N PRO A 245 17.40 4.40 -5.76
CA PRO A 245 17.82 3.01 -5.67
C PRO A 245 16.88 2.02 -6.38
N ARG A 246 15.67 2.45 -6.78
CA ARG A 246 14.74 1.59 -7.52
C ARG A 246 15.26 1.25 -8.91
N GLY A 247 16.00 2.15 -9.55
CA GLY A 247 16.61 1.89 -10.86
C GLY A 247 17.63 0.74 -10.78
N GLU A 248 18.39 0.70 -9.69
CA GLU A 248 19.30 -0.41 -9.41
C GLU A 248 18.52 -1.72 -9.16
N LEU A 249 17.43 -1.68 -8.37
CA LEU A 249 16.60 -2.88 -8.15
C LEU A 249 16.07 -3.46 -9.48
N ILE A 250 15.55 -2.60 -10.37
CA ILE A 250 15.06 -3.04 -11.69
C ILE A 250 16.18 -3.77 -12.43
N THR A 251 17.36 -3.16 -12.53
CA THR A 251 18.52 -3.74 -13.23
C THR A 251 18.95 -5.07 -12.61
N VAL A 252 19.04 -5.14 -11.28
CA VAL A 252 19.42 -6.35 -10.53
C VAL A 252 18.42 -7.47 -10.80
N GLN A 253 17.12 -7.19 -10.66
CA GLN A 253 16.08 -8.21 -10.83
C GLN A 253 15.96 -8.66 -12.29
N THR A 254 16.19 -7.78 -13.27
CA THR A 254 16.25 -8.16 -14.69
C THR A 254 17.44 -9.10 -14.95
N ARG A 255 18.64 -8.83 -14.41
CA ARG A 255 19.80 -9.72 -14.54
C ARG A 255 19.61 -11.07 -13.85
N LEU A 256 18.89 -11.10 -12.72
CA LEU A 256 18.56 -12.34 -12.01
C LEU A 256 17.64 -13.27 -12.81
N VAL A 257 16.96 -12.78 -13.87
CA VAL A 257 16.20 -13.66 -14.78
C VAL A 257 17.15 -14.55 -15.59
N GLU A 258 18.25 -13.99 -16.08
CA GLU A 258 19.26 -14.73 -16.87
C GLU A 258 20.25 -15.49 -15.96
N HIS A 259 20.51 -14.97 -14.77
CA HIS A 259 21.48 -15.50 -13.81
C HIS A 259 20.85 -15.73 -12.43
N PRO A 260 19.89 -16.67 -12.30
CA PRO A 260 19.10 -16.85 -11.07
C PRO A 260 19.92 -17.27 -9.83
N ASP A 261 21.08 -17.89 -10.06
CA ASP A 261 21.99 -18.42 -9.04
C ASP A 261 23.12 -17.44 -8.63
N ASP A 262 23.16 -16.24 -9.20
CA ASP A 262 24.16 -15.23 -8.83
C ASP A 262 23.92 -14.72 -7.40
N ARG A 263 24.77 -15.18 -6.48
CA ARG A 263 24.67 -14.86 -5.06
C ARG A 263 24.89 -13.38 -4.76
N ALA A 264 25.71 -12.67 -5.54
CA ALA A 264 25.98 -11.26 -5.33
C ALA A 264 24.75 -10.42 -5.69
N LEU A 265 24.11 -10.72 -6.83
CA LEU A 265 22.87 -10.08 -7.24
C LEU A 265 21.73 -10.37 -6.25
N ARG A 266 21.61 -11.60 -5.75
CA ARG A 266 20.62 -11.97 -4.71
C ARG A 266 20.83 -11.22 -3.40
N ALA A 267 22.08 -11.07 -2.96
CA ALA A 267 22.41 -10.31 -1.77
C ALA A 267 22.01 -8.83 -1.93
N ARG A 268 22.30 -8.25 -3.10
CA ARG A 268 21.96 -6.85 -3.39
C ARG A 268 20.45 -6.63 -3.54
N GLU A 269 19.74 -7.53 -4.23
CA GLU A 269 18.27 -7.53 -4.30
C GLU A 269 17.66 -7.49 -2.90
N LYS A 270 18.12 -8.37 -2.01
CA LYS A 270 17.64 -8.45 -0.64
C LYS A 270 17.87 -7.15 0.12
N GLU A 271 19.08 -6.60 0.08
CA GLU A 271 19.44 -5.34 0.75
C GLU A 271 18.54 -4.18 0.30
N LEU A 272 18.33 -4.05 -1.02
CA LEU A 272 17.49 -3.02 -1.61
C LEU A 272 16.02 -3.15 -1.16
N LEU A 273 15.47 -4.37 -1.17
CA LEU A 273 14.09 -4.61 -0.76
C LEU A 273 13.86 -4.42 0.74
N GLU A 274 14.81 -4.85 1.59
CA GLU A 274 14.75 -4.62 3.04
C GLU A 274 14.79 -3.14 3.40
N THR A 275 15.58 -2.35 2.66
CA THR A 275 15.76 -0.92 2.93
C THR A 275 14.64 -0.06 2.35
N HIS A 276 14.21 -0.34 1.11
CA HIS A 276 13.36 0.58 0.34
C HIS A 276 12.01 -0.01 -0.08
N GLY A 277 11.80 -1.34 0.03
CA GLY A 277 10.62 -2.03 -0.52
C GLY A 277 9.29 -1.44 -0.06
N LYS A 278 9.17 -1.11 1.24
CA LYS A 278 7.96 -0.50 1.80
C LYS A 278 7.68 0.89 1.22
N THR A 279 8.72 1.67 0.93
CA THR A 279 8.58 3.01 0.33
C THR A 279 8.10 2.90 -1.11
N TRP A 280 8.61 1.92 -1.88
CA TRP A 280 8.19 1.71 -3.27
C TRP A 280 6.75 1.21 -3.44
N LEU A 281 6.15 0.62 -2.41
CA LEU A 281 4.72 0.31 -2.41
C LEU A 281 3.83 1.57 -2.40
N GLY A 282 4.35 2.72 -1.96
CA GLY A 282 3.58 3.95 -1.87
C GLY A 282 2.26 3.76 -1.10
N ASP A 283 1.14 4.19 -1.70
CA ASP A 283 -0.17 4.05 -1.07
C ASP A 283 -0.62 2.59 -0.86
N LEU A 284 -0.11 1.65 -1.67
CA LEU A 284 -0.45 0.22 -1.54
C LEU A 284 0.07 -0.36 -0.22
N ALA A 285 1.10 0.23 0.39
CA ALA A 285 1.67 -0.22 1.67
C ALA A 285 0.63 -0.28 2.81
N ARG A 286 -0.50 0.43 2.67
CA ARG A 286 -1.59 0.43 3.66
C ARG A 286 -2.35 -0.90 3.68
N ILE A 287 -2.43 -1.58 2.55
CA ILE A 287 -3.24 -2.79 2.39
C ILE A 287 -2.41 -4.02 1.99
N VAL A 288 -1.18 -3.88 1.50
CA VAL A 288 -0.31 -5.03 1.18
C VAL A 288 0.31 -5.59 2.46
N ILE A 289 0.07 -6.87 2.73
CA ILE A 289 0.61 -7.58 3.89
C ILE A 289 1.99 -8.13 3.57
N GLY A 290 2.92 -7.99 4.53
CA GLY A 290 4.26 -8.57 4.44
C GLY A 290 5.16 -7.96 3.36
N GLY A 291 4.79 -6.82 2.80
CA GLY A 291 5.55 -6.13 1.75
C GLY A 291 5.30 -6.65 0.32
N GLY A 292 4.73 -7.84 0.17
CA GLY A 292 4.57 -8.49 -1.14
C GLY A 292 5.90 -8.91 -1.77
N ARG A 293 5.83 -9.50 -2.96
CA ARG A 293 6.99 -9.88 -3.76
C ARG A 293 7.17 -8.90 -4.91
N PHE A 294 8.40 -8.44 -5.08
CA PHE A 294 8.79 -7.57 -6.18
C PHE A 294 9.43 -8.39 -7.29
N GLU A 295 9.10 -8.06 -8.54
CA GLU A 295 9.79 -8.53 -9.73
C GLU A 295 10.06 -7.36 -10.66
N ARG A 296 11.26 -7.36 -11.26
CA ARG A 296 11.72 -6.31 -12.20
C ARG A 296 11.46 -4.89 -11.69
N GLY A 297 11.60 -4.69 -10.37
CA GLY A 297 11.46 -3.44 -9.62
C GLY A 297 10.04 -3.02 -9.21
N PHE A 298 9.04 -3.89 -9.36
CA PHE A 298 7.63 -3.56 -9.10
C PHE A 298 6.92 -4.66 -8.32
N LEU A 299 5.84 -4.30 -7.63
CA LEU A 299 5.01 -5.28 -6.94
C LEU A 299 4.40 -6.25 -7.96
N ALA A 300 4.68 -7.53 -7.78
CA ALA A 300 4.30 -8.60 -8.70
C ALA A 300 3.36 -9.62 -8.03
N GLU A 301 3.57 -9.88 -6.74
CA GLU A 301 2.69 -10.74 -5.95
C GLU A 301 2.33 -10.10 -4.63
N CYS A 302 1.06 -10.16 -4.23
CA CYS A 302 0.66 -9.63 -2.93
C CYS A 302 -0.52 -10.35 -2.30
N ARG A 303 -0.56 -10.25 -0.97
CA ARG A 303 -1.74 -10.54 -0.17
C ARG A 303 -2.28 -9.25 0.41
N LEU A 304 -3.59 -9.02 0.28
CA LEU A 304 -4.23 -7.82 0.78
C LEU A 304 -4.85 -8.04 2.15
N ASP A 305 -4.72 -7.03 3.00
CA ASP A 305 -5.47 -6.88 4.24
C ASP A 305 -6.91 -6.47 3.93
N SER A 306 -7.71 -7.50 3.70
CA SER A 306 -9.12 -7.35 3.33
C SER A 306 -9.99 -6.86 4.50
N ALA A 307 -9.43 -6.64 5.70
CA ALA A 307 -10.13 -5.95 6.79
C ALA A 307 -10.13 -4.42 6.61
N LYS A 308 -9.23 -3.87 5.79
CA LYS A 308 -9.09 -2.43 5.53
C LYS A 308 -9.91 -1.99 4.31
N LEU A 309 -11.21 -2.33 4.30
CA LEU A 309 -12.08 -2.15 3.13
C LEU A 309 -12.08 -0.72 2.57
N ASP A 310 -12.08 0.31 3.41
CA ASP A 310 -12.08 1.70 2.94
C ASP A 310 -10.81 2.04 2.13
N HIS A 311 -9.65 1.55 2.57
CA HIS A 311 -8.41 1.72 1.82
C HIS A 311 -8.40 0.89 0.53
N VAL A 312 -8.98 -0.32 0.56
CA VAL A 312 -9.16 -1.14 -0.65
C VAL A 312 -9.98 -0.36 -1.69
N LYS A 313 -11.12 0.22 -1.30
CA LYS A 313 -11.99 1.00 -2.18
C LYS A 313 -11.28 2.21 -2.79
N GLN A 314 -10.46 2.91 -2.00
CA GLN A 314 -9.67 4.06 -2.50
C GLN A 314 -8.60 3.68 -3.52
N LEU A 315 -8.15 2.42 -3.50
CA LEU A 315 -7.07 1.94 -4.36
C LEU A 315 -7.58 1.16 -5.58
N VAL A 316 -8.89 0.99 -5.76
CA VAL A 316 -9.45 0.42 -6.99
C VAL A 316 -9.00 1.25 -8.18
N GLY A 317 -8.45 0.59 -9.21
CA GLY A 317 -7.96 1.25 -10.42
C GLY A 317 -6.59 1.91 -10.34
N HIS A 318 -5.90 1.82 -9.20
CA HIS A 318 -4.55 2.37 -9.07
C HIS A 318 -3.58 1.73 -10.10
N PRO A 319 -2.80 2.52 -10.89
CA PRO A 319 -1.94 2.01 -11.97
C PRO A 319 -0.92 0.95 -11.54
N ALA A 320 -0.38 1.03 -10.33
CA ALA A 320 0.58 0.06 -9.80
C ALA A 320 0.04 -1.39 -9.73
N TRP A 321 -1.28 -1.58 -9.76
CA TRP A 321 -1.87 -2.91 -9.86
C TRP A 321 -1.61 -3.61 -11.20
N SER A 322 -1.25 -2.86 -12.23
CA SER A 322 -0.97 -3.40 -13.57
C SER A 322 0.21 -4.36 -13.61
N THR A 323 1.14 -4.31 -12.65
CA THR A 323 2.28 -5.22 -12.57
C THR A 323 2.01 -6.46 -11.73
N VAL A 324 0.89 -6.52 -11.01
CA VAL A 324 0.57 -7.64 -10.11
C VAL A 324 0.02 -8.81 -10.92
N HIS A 325 0.75 -9.93 -10.92
CA HIS A 325 0.34 -11.17 -11.56
C HIS A 325 -0.25 -12.20 -10.58
N THR A 326 0.04 -12.08 -9.29
CA THR A 326 -0.53 -12.97 -8.26
C THR A 326 -1.18 -12.16 -7.14
N LEU A 327 -2.49 -12.35 -6.94
CA LEU A 327 -3.26 -11.62 -5.94
C LEU A 327 -4.03 -12.57 -5.03
N THR A 328 -3.85 -12.40 -3.72
CA THR A 328 -4.71 -12.98 -2.69
C THR A 328 -5.43 -11.87 -1.92
N GLY A 329 -6.74 -11.72 -2.04
CA GLY A 329 -7.47 -10.69 -1.31
C GLY A 329 -8.75 -10.23 -2.00
N SER A 330 -8.80 -8.96 -2.39
CA SER A 330 -10.02 -8.27 -2.80
C SER A 330 -10.44 -8.55 -4.24
N ALA A 331 -11.71 -8.90 -4.45
CA ALA A 331 -12.29 -9.07 -5.78
C ALA A 331 -12.52 -7.71 -6.46
N LEU A 332 -12.82 -6.64 -5.73
CA LEU A 332 -12.92 -5.27 -6.28
C LEU A 332 -11.66 -4.83 -7.03
N ILE A 333 -10.49 -5.13 -6.47
CA ILE A 333 -9.22 -4.83 -7.14
C ILE A 333 -9.01 -5.81 -8.28
N ALA A 334 -9.15 -7.11 -8.03
CA ALA A 334 -8.92 -8.16 -9.03
C ALA A 334 -9.74 -7.99 -10.31
N PHE A 335 -10.98 -7.52 -10.19
CA PHE A 335 -11.91 -7.42 -11.31
C PHE A 335 -11.70 -6.16 -12.15
N HIS A 336 -11.00 -5.15 -11.63
CA HIS A 336 -10.75 -3.91 -12.34
C HIS A 336 -9.83 -4.14 -13.58
N PRO A 337 -10.10 -3.50 -14.73
CA PRO A 337 -9.30 -3.66 -15.97
C PRO A 337 -7.81 -3.31 -15.86
N VAL A 338 -7.41 -2.61 -14.78
CA VAL A 338 -6.00 -2.29 -14.52
C VAL A 338 -5.17 -3.54 -14.25
N MET A 339 -5.77 -4.62 -13.72
CA MET A 339 -5.15 -5.91 -13.35
C MET A 339 -4.78 -6.76 -14.58
N ARG A 340 -4.19 -6.16 -15.62
CA ARG A 340 -3.89 -6.81 -16.91
C ARG A 340 -2.84 -7.93 -16.79
N SER A 341 -1.96 -7.86 -15.79
CA SER A 341 -0.95 -8.90 -15.53
C SER A 341 -1.44 -10.05 -14.67
N LEU A 342 -2.66 -9.98 -14.12
CA LEU A 342 -3.17 -11.00 -13.21
C LEU A 342 -3.23 -12.37 -13.90
N ARG A 343 -2.58 -13.36 -13.29
CA ARG A 343 -2.52 -14.77 -13.72
C ARG A 343 -2.96 -15.73 -12.61
N SER A 344 -2.76 -15.38 -11.34
CA SER A 344 -3.14 -16.21 -10.19
C SER A 344 -4.02 -15.40 -9.23
N LEU A 345 -5.21 -15.93 -8.92
CA LEU A 345 -6.19 -15.23 -8.10
C LEU A 345 -6.74 -16.13 -6.98
N THR A 346 -6.76 -15.57 -5.77
CA THR A 346 -7.48 -16.09 -4.61
C THR A 346 -8.27 -14.96 -3.96
N PHE A 347 -9.56 -15.16 -3.72
CA PHE A 347 -10.37 -14.27 -2.87
C PHE A 347 -11.43 -15.07 -2.13
N ASP A 348 -11.98 -14.47 -1.07
CA ASP A 348 -13.03 -15.07 -0.26
C ASP A 348 -14.42 -14.61 -0.77
N ARG A 349 -15.27 -15.58 -1.15
CA ARG A 349 -16.63 -15.30 -1.64
C ARG A 349 -17.44 -14.46 -0.66
N TRP A 350 -17.48 -14.88 0.60
CA TRP A 350 -18.34 -14.25 1.61
C TRP A 350 -17.98 -12.78 1.81
N ARG A 351 -16.69 -12.45 1.83
CA ARG A 351 -16.21 -11.06 1.87
C ARG A 351 -16.58 -10.29 0.61
N ALA A 352 -16.39 -10.87 -0.58
CA ALA A 352 -16.75 -10.21 -1.83
C ALA A 352 -18.25 -9.84 -1.86
N GLU A 353 -19.12 -10.75 -1.42
CA GLU A 353 -20.56 -10.51 -1.34
C GLU A 353 -20.93 -9.53 -0.21
N SER A 354 -20.47 -9.79 1.02
CA SER A 354 -20.96 -9.11 2.21
C SER A 354 -20.27 -7.76 2.50
N HIS A 355 -19.00 -7.62 2.12
CA HIS A 355 -18.18 -6.44 2.44
C HIS A 355 -17.92 -5.60 1.19
N GLU A 356 -17.61 -6.25 0.08
CA GLU A 356 -17.27 -5.56 -1.16
C GLU A 356 -18.50 -5.20 -2.00
N GLY A 357 -19.65 -5.83 -1.74
CA GLY A 357 -20.92 -5.53 -2.40
C GLY A 357 -21.04 -6.16 -3.80
N ILE A 358 -20.29 -7.22 -4.07
CA ILE A 358 -20.32 -7.95 -5.34
C ILE A 358 -21.28 -9.13 -5.21
N ALA A 359 -22.50 -9.02 -5.75
CA ALA A 359 -23.57 -9.97 -5.46
C ALA A 359 -23.30 -11.41 -5.94
N ASN A 360 -22.52 -11.62 -7.01
CA ASN A 360 -22.18 -12.94 -7.55
C ASN A 360 -20.75 -12.94 -8.10
N PRO A 361 -19.71 -12.87 -7.24
CA PRO A 361 -18.36 -12.57 -7.68
C PRO A 361 -17.79 -13.66 -8.60
N TRP A 362 -18.14 -14.92 -8.36
CA TRP A 362 -17.71 -16.03 -9.21
C TRP A 362 -18.40 -16.04 -10.57
N CYS A 363 -19.70 -15.78 -10.65
CA CYS A 363 -20.37 -15.64 -11.95
C CYS A 363 -19.80 -14.45 -12.73
N GLU A 364 -19.55 -13.32 -12.07
CA GLU A 364 -18.89 -12.18 -12.69
C GLU A 364 -17.53 -12.58 -13.28
N LEU A 365 -16.71 -13.31 -12.53
CA LEU A 365 -15.41 -13.77 -13.00
C LEU A 365 -15.49 -14.81 -14.14
N LEU A 366 -16.39 -15.78 -14.02
CA LEU A 366 -16.42 -16.99 -14.87
C LEU A 366 -17.24 -16.81 -16.16
N VAL A 367 -18.07 -15.78 -16.25
CA VAL A 367 -19.01 -15.59 -17.37
C VAL A 367 -18.77 -14.29 -18.15
N THR A 368 -18.39 -13.20 -17.49
CA THR A 368 -18.53 -11.87 -18.11
C THR A 368 -17.41 -11.49 -19.07
N THR A 369 -16.16 -11.63 -18.64
CA THR A 369 -15.00 -11.03 -19.31
C THR A 369 -13.89 -12.06 -19.38
N GLU A 370 -13.34 -12.28 -20.58
CA GLU A 370 -12.18 -13.14 -20.73
C GLU A 370 -10.97 -12.59 -19.98
N ARG A 371 -10.31 -13.44 -19.19
CA ARG A 371 -9.13 -13.07 -18.41
C ARG A 371 -8.01 -14.09 -18.59
N PRO A 372 -6.74 -13.66 -18.63
CA PRO A 372 -5.58 -14.55 -18.79
C PRO A 372 -5.21 -15.26 -17.47
N LEU A 373 -6.18 -15.61 -16.62
CA LEU A 373 -5.91 -16.38 -15.40
C LEU A 373 -5.42 -17.78 -15.77
N ARG A 374 -4.31 -18.18 -15.17
CA ARG A 374 -3.70 -19.51 -15.27
C ARG A 374 -3.98 -20.34 -14.03
N GLU A 375 -4.13 -19.69 -12.89
CA GLU A 375 -4.41 -20.33 -11.61
C GLU A 375 -5.58 -19.65 -10.90
N LEU A 376 -6.46 -20.46 -10.34
CA LEU A 376 -7.58 -19.97 -9.55
C LEU A 376 -7.80 -20.81 -8.29
N ARG A 377 -7.94 -20.13 -7.14
CA ARG A 377 -8.48 -20.74 -5.93
C ARG A 377 -9.93 -20.30 -5.77
N TYR A 378 -10.84 -21.20 -6.13
CA TYR A 378 -12.28 -21.04 -6.06
C TYR A 378 -12.81 -21.45 -4.68
N THR A 379 -13.66 -20.63 -4.07
CA THR A 379 -14.36 -20.97 -2.82
C THR A 379 -15.83 -21.27 -3.12
N GLY A 380 -16.25 -22.51 -2.88
CA GLY A 380 -17.60 -23.01 -3.17
C GLY A 380 -18.73 -22.26 -2.46
N PRO A 381 -19.98 -22.45 -2.91
CA PRO A 381 -21.15 -21.79 -2.33
C PRO A 381 -21.44 -22.24 -0.90
N TYR A 382 -22.04 -21.36 -0.10
CA TYR A 382 -22.59 -21.69 1.21
C TYR A 382 -24.01 -22.21 1.04
N THR A 383 -24.21 -23.53 1.07
CA THR A 383 -25.57 -24.10 0.97
C THR A 383 -26.26 -24.07 2.34
N GLN A 384 -26.73 -22.90 2.77
CA GLN A 384 -27.60 -22.75 3.95
C GLN A 384 -29.04 -22.47 3.53
N GLN A 385 -29.76 -23.53 3.15
CA GLN A 385 -31.22 -23.71 3.22
C GLN A 385 -32.14 -22.56 2.72
N VAL A 386 -31.90 -21.99 1.53
CA VAL A 386 -32.90 -21.19 0.80
C VAL A 386 -32.92 -21.62 -0.68
N GLU A 387 -34.10 -21.83 -1.27
CA GLU A 387 -34.27 -22.32 -2.66
C GLU A 387 -33.54 -21.45 -3.70
N ASP A 388 -33.52 -20.12 -3.52
CA ASP A 388 -32.84 -19.19 -4.42
C ASP A 388 -31.31 -19.36 -4.43
N ASP A 389 -30.72 -19.79 -3.33
CA ASP A 389 -29.28 -20.02 -3.22
C ASP A 389 -28.85 -21.31 -3.93
N GLU A 390 -29.73 -22.32 -4.00
CA GLU A 390 -29.47 -23.55 -4.74
C GLU A 390 -29.45 -23.31 -6.26
N VAL A 391 -30.37 -22.51 -6.78
CA VAL A 391 -30.41 -22.14 -8.21
C VAL A 391 -29.18 -21.32 -8.61
N ARG A 392 -28.80 -20.34 -7.78
CA ARG A 392 -27.59 -19.53 -8.00
C ARG A 392 -26.32 -20.39 -7.95
N ALA A 393 -26.22 -21.27 -6.96
CA ALA A 393 -25.12 -22.22 -6.85
C ALA A 393 -25.02 -23.14 -8.08
N ALA A 394 -26.16 -23.61 -8.61
CA ALA A 394 -26.17 -24.45 -9.80
C ALA A 394 -25.61 -23.71 -11.04
N ALA A 395 -26.07 -22.48 -11.30
CA ALA A 395 -25.61 -21.68 -12.42
C ALA A 395 -24.11 -21.35 -12.33
N GLU A 396 -23.62 -21.04 -11.14
CA GLU A 396 -22.19 -20.80 -10.90
C GLU A 396 -21.35 -22.05 -11.13
N LEU A 397 -21.80 -23.21 -10.64
CA LEU A 397 -21.10 -24.48 -10.84
C LEU A 397 -21.08 -24.89 -12.31
N ASP A 398 -22.15 -24.61 -13.06
CA ASP A 398 -22.20 -24.86 -14.50
C ASP A 398 -21.21 -23.93 -15.23
N ALA A 399 -21.18 -22.64 -14.87
CA ALA A 399 -20.19 -21.69 -15.37
C ALA A 399 -18.74 -22.10 -15.02
N LEU A 400 -18.51 -22.69 -13.84
CA LEU A 400 -17.21 -23.23 -13.45
C LEU A 400 -16.85 -24.50 -14.22
N CYS A 401 -17.82 -25.37 -14.54
CA CYS A 401 -17.60 -26.58 -15.33
C CYS A 401 -17.22 -26.29 -16.79
N GLU A 402 -17.83 -25.27 -17.39
CA GLU A 402 -17.47 -24.78 -18.73
C GLU A 402 -16.20 -23.93 -18.69
N CYS A 403 -16.14 -22.99 -17.73
CA CYS A 403 -15.04 -22.05 -17.49
C CYS A 403 -14.61 -21.32 -18.76
N ALA A 404 -15.59 -20.84 -19.54
CA ALA A 404 -15.37 -20.22 -20.84
C ALA A 404 -14.59 -18.90 -20.74
N ALA A 405 -14.83 -18.09 -19.71
CA ALA A 405 -14.14 -16.81 -19.53
C ALA A 405 -12.67 -16.94 -19.11
N LEU A 406 -12.20 -18.12 -18.70
CA LEU A 406 -10.80 -18.36 -18.31
C LEU A 406 -10.18 -19.42 -19.24
N PRO A 407 -9.90 -19.07 -20.50
CA PRO A 407 -9.40 -20.03 -21.49
C PRO A 407 -8.00 -20.57 -21.15
N GLN A 408 -7.18 -19.79 -20.43
CA GLN A 408 -5.80 -20.15 -20.05
C GLN A 408 -5.69 -20.86 -18.71
N LEU A 409 -6.81 -21.17 -18.04
CA LEU A 409 -6.79 -21.79 -16.71
C LEU A 409 -6.20 -23.20 -16.79
N GLY A 410 -5.03 -23.38 -16.20
CA GLY A 410 -4.32 -24.66 -16.10
C GLY A 410 -4.35 -25.27 -14.69
N ALA A 411 -4.53 -24.44 -13.66
CA ALA A 411 -4.63 -24.88 -12.27
C ALA A 411 -5.90 -24.36 -11.60
N LEU A 412 -6.68 -25.25 -11.01
CA LEU A 412 -7.87 -24.90 -10.23
C LEU A 412 -7.81 -25.57 -8.87
N THR A 413 -7.93 -24.79 -7.80
CA THR A 413 -8.09 -25.30 -6.44
C THR A 413 -9.47 -24.96 -5.93
N VAL A 414 -10.21 -25.96 -5.47
CA VAL A 414 -11.56 -25.80 -4.92
C VAL A 414 -11.49 -25.90 -3.40
N ALA A 415 -11.84 -24.81 -2.72
CA ALA A 415 -12.00 -24.73 -1.28
C ALA A 415 -13.49 -24.62 -0.91
N HIS A 416 -13.82 -24.95 0.34
CA HIS A 416 -15.17 -24.90 0.91
C HIS A 416 -16.19 -25.84 0.21
N GLU A 417 -16.58 -26.92 0.90
CA GLU A 417 -17.47 -27.98 0.39
C GLU A 417 -17.03 -28.62 -0.96
N PRO A 418 -15.76 -29.05 -1.09
CA PRO A 418 -15.21 -29.54 -2.35
C PRO A 418 -15.94 -30.79 -2.90
N ALA A 419 -16.62 -31.57 -2.05
CA ALA A 419 -17.36 -32.76 -2.47
C ALA A 419 -18.53 -32.45 -3.42
N ILE A 420 -19.18 -31.29 -3.26
CA ILE A 420 -20.29 -30.86 -4.13
C ILE A 420 -19.77 -30.63 -5.56
N VAL A 421 -18.60 -30.00 -5.67
CA VAL A 421 -17.96 -29.67 -6.95
C VAL A 421 -17.40 -30.94 -7.62
N ALA A 422 -16.78 -31.82 -6.85
CA ALA A 422 -16.14 -33.03 -7.35
C ALA A 422 -17.09 -33.96 -8.14
N ALA A 423 -18.35 -34.08 -7.71
CA ALA A 423 -19.35 -34.90 -8.37
C ALA A 423 -19.68 -34.41 -9.79
N ARG A 424 -19.71 -33.09 -10.00
CA ARG A 424 -19.97 -32.47 -11.32
C ARG A 424 -18.72 -32.48 -12.21
N PHE A 425 -17.55 -32.33 -11.61
CA PHE A 425 -16.27 -32.18 -12.33
C PHE A 425 -15.80 -33.42 -13.08
N ALA A 426 -16.21 -34.63 -12.67
CA ALA A 426 -15.72 -35.87 -13.28
C ALA A 426 -15.89 -35.95 -14.80
N LYS A 427 -16.84 -35.20 -15.38
CA LYS A 427 -17.08 -35.12 -16.83
C LYS A 427 -16.99 -33.70 -17.41
N ALA A 428 -16.66 -32.70 -16.58
CA ALA A 428 -16.71 -31.30 -16.98
C ALA A 428 -15.62 -30.96 -18.02
N PRO A 429 -15.92 -30.14 -19.03
CA PRO A 429 -14.95 -29.70 -20.04
C PRO A 429 -13.69 -29.05 -19.44
N VAL A 430 -13.83 -28.21 -18.41
CA VAL A 430 -12.71 -27.53 -17.75
C VAL A 430 -11.64 -28.52 -17.27
N VAL A 431 -12.04 -29.66 -16.71
CA VAL A 431 -11.11 -30.63 -16.11
C VAL A 431 -10.18 -31.27 -17.15
N ARG A 432 -10.59 -31.32 -18.42
CA ARG A 432 -9.74 -31.81 -19.51
C ARG A 432 -8.66 -30.82 -19.92
N ARG A 433 -8.83 -29.54 -19.59
CA ARG A 433 -7.86 -28.46 -19.86
C ARG A 433 -6.89 -28.25 -18.70
N LEU A 434 -7.26 -28.65 -17.49
CA LEU A 434 -6.43 -28.48 -16.30
C LEU A 434 -5.23 -29.41 -16.30
N GLU A 435 -4.07 -28.86 -15.99
CA GLU A 435 -2.88 -29.60 -15.62
C GLU A 435 -2.94 -29.99 -14.13
N HIS A 436 -3.47 -29.08 -13.30
CA HIS A 436 -3.55 -29.24 -11.85
C HIS A 436 -4.99 -29.04 -11.34
N LEU A 437 -5.49 -30.00 -10.55
CA LEU A 437 -6.75 -29.88 -9.83
C LEU A 437 -6.52 -30.10 -8.33
N GLY A 438 -6.87 -29.10 -7.53
CA GLY A 438 -6.69 -29.08 -6.08
C GLY A 438 -8.02 -29.06 -5.33
N PHE A 439 -8.03 -29.62 -4.13
CA PHE A 439 -9.16 -29.56 -3.20
C PHE A 439 -8.69 -29.27 -1.79
N VAL A 440 -9.33 -28.31 -1.11
CA VAL A 440 -9.04 -27.93 0.28
C VAL A 440 -10.10 -28.48 1.21
N PHE A 441 -9.66 -29.14 2.28
CA PHE A 441 -10.50 -29.70 3.32
C PHE A 441 -10.07 -29.16 4.67
N ASN A 442 -11.04 -28.82 5.51
CA ASN A 442 -10.76 -28.65 6.92
C ASN A 442 -10.82 -30.00 7.66
N ASP A 443 -10.13 -30.06 8.80
CA ASP A 443 -10.06 -31.21 9.72
C ASP A 443 -11.42 -31.73 10.21
N ARG A 444 -12.49 -30.94 10.12
CA ARG A 444 -13.87 -31.34 10.44
C ARG A 444 -14.61 -32.02 9.27
N GLN A 445 -14.21 -31.76 8.03
CA GLN A 445 -14.84 -32.28 6.81
C GLN A 445 -14.17 -33.56 6.28
N ALA A 446 -12.88 -33.77 6.56
CA ALA A 446 -12.03 -34.74 5.85
C ALA A 446 -12.47 -36.23 5.95
N PRO A 447 -12.77 -36.83 7.12
CA PRO A 447 -12.84 -38.30 7.24
C PRO A 447 -13.98 -38.97 6.44
N GLY A 448 -15.10 -38.28 6.22
CA GLY A 448 -16.29 -38.84 5.55
C GLY A 448 -16.46 -38.45 4.08
N GLN A 449 -15.71 -37.46 3.59
CA GLN A 449 -15.95 -36.90 2.25
C GLN A 449 -15.13 -37.57 1.14
N PHE A 450 -13.98 -38.20 1.44
CA PHE A 450 -13.10 -38.77 0.40
C PHE A 450 -13.73 -39.89 -0.44
N ALA A 451 -14.66 -40.67 0.12
CA ALA A 451 -15.40 -41.66 -0.66
C ALA A 451 -16.17 -41.03 -1.84
N ARG A 452 -16.61 -39.77 -1.70
CA ARG A 452 -17.30 -39.02 -2.76
C ARG A 452 -16.36 -38.63 -3.92
N PHE A 453 -15.06 -38.68 -3.71
CA PHE A 453 -14.04 -38.39 -4.73
C PHE A 453 -13.60 -39.62 -5.51
N ALA A 454 -14.00 -40.83 -5.11
CA ALA A 454 -13.58 -42.08 -5.79
C ALA A 454 -13.92 -42.07 -7.29
N GLY A 455 -15.05 -41.49 -7.68
CA GLY A 455 -15.43 -41.31 -9.09
C GLY A 455 -14.50 -40.34 -9.83
N LEU A 456 -14.19 -39.20 -9.21
CA LEU A 456 -13.27 -38.20 -9.76
C LEU A 456 -11.84 -38.74 -9.88
N LEU A 457 -11.34 -39.43 -8.86
CA LEU A 457 -10.00 -40.04 -8.84
C LEU A 457 -9.81 -41.05 -9.98
N LYS A 458 -10.87 -41.75 -10.39
CA LYS A 458 -10.85 -42.66 -11.53
C LYS A 458 -10.92 -41.91 -12.88
N ALA A 459 -11.77 -40.89 -12.96
CA ALA A 459 -12.17 -40.27 -14.23
C ALA A 459 -11.33 -39.03 -14.63
N ALA A 460 -10.82 -38.26 -13.66
CA ALA A 460 -10.15 -36.98 -13.93
C ALA A 460 -8.83 -37.19 -14.70
N PRO A 461 -8.69 -36.65 -15.92
CA PRO A 461 -7.49 -36.82 -16.74
C PRO A 461 -6.32 -35.88 -16.39
N VAL A 462 -6.41 -35.12 -15.29
CA VAL A 462 -5.40 -34.13 -14.92
C VAL A 462 -4.04 -34.77 -14.62
N ALA A 463 -2.95 -34.06 -14.93
CA ALA A 463 -1.59 -34.54 -14.69
C ALA A 463 -1.30 -34.66 -13.19
N SER A 464 -1.84 -33.71 -12.40
CA SER A 464 -1.62 -33.63 -10.96
C SER A 464 -2.92 -33.33 -10.23
N LEU A 465 -3.21 -34.13 -9.20
CA LEU A 465 -4.34 -33.92 -8.31
C LEU A 465 -3.85 -33.66 -6.88
N ARG A 466 -4.26 -32.56 -6.26
CA ARG A 466 -3.76 -32.12 -4.95
C ARG A 466 -4.89 -32.09 -3.91
N PHE A 467 -4.62 -32.60 -2.72
CA PHE A 467 -5.45 -32.45 -1.55
C PHE A 467 -4.70 -31.60 -0.52
N GLU A 468 -5.33 -30.52 -0.07
CA GLU A 468 -4.84 -29.61 0.95
C GLU A 468 -5.70 -29.79 2.19
N LEU A 469 -5.09 -30.16 3.31
CA LEU A 469 -5.77 -30.43 4.58
C LEU A 469 -5.33 -29.37 5.60
N GLU A 470 -6.28 -28.55 6.04
CA GLU A 470 -6.06 -27.43 6.97
C GLU A 470 -6.82 -27.65 8.29
N GLN A 471 -6.31 -27.08 9.39
CA GLN A 471 -7.04 -27.06 10.66
C GLN A 471 -7.99 -25.87 10.70
N ALA A 472 -9.24 -26.08 11.09
CA ALA A 472 -10.26 -25.02 11.14
C ALA A 472 -9.88 -23.83 12.05
N ALA A 473 -8.99 -24.03 13.04
CA ALA A 473 -8.63 -23.01 14.04
C ALA A 473 -7.58 -21.99 13.57
N TRP A 474 -6.76 -22.31 12.57
CA TRP A 474 -5.58 -21.51 12.21
C TRP A 474 -5.76 -20.66 10.94
N GLY A 475 -6.88 -20.86 10.23
CA GLY A 475 -7.06 -20.25 8.91
C GLY A 475 -5.99 -20.73 7.91
N SER A 476 -6.02 -20.14 6.72
CA SER A 476 -5.23 -20.53 5.55
C SER A 476 -3.73 -20.17 5.64
N ASP A 477 -3.07 -20.46 6.76
CA ASP A 477 -1.61 -20.38 6.88
C ASP A 477 -0.96 -21.63 6.24
N PRO A 478 -0.22 -21.48 5.12
CA PRO A 478 0.47 -22.59 4.45
C PRO A 478 1.55 -23.24 5.34
N ALA A 479 1.96 -22.58 6.43
CA ALA A 479 2.88 -23.13 7.42
C ALA A 479 2.31 -24.38 8.11
N HIS A 480 0.98 -24.47 8.25
CA HIS A 480 0.29 -25.51 9.03
C HIS A 480 -0.47 -26.54 8.18
N MET A 481 -0.30 -26.51 6.86
CA MET A 481 -1.06 -27.34 5.93
C MET A 481 -0.41 -28.71 5.71
N THR A 482 -1.23 -29.77 5.70
CA THR A 482 -0.83 -31.09 5.17
C THR A 482 -1.28 -31.20 3.73
N THR A 483 -0.43 -31.70 2.84
CA THR A 483 -0.77 -31.86 1.42
C THR A 483 -0.51 -33.27 0.94
N VAL A 484 -1.41 -33.78 0.09
CA VAL A 484 -1.23 -35.02 -0.68
C VAL A 484 -1.33 -34.66 -2.15
N ALA A 485 -0.21 -34.70 -2.86
CA ALA A 485 -0.14 -34.44 -4.29
C ALA A 485 0.03 -35.77 -5.05
N LEU A 486 -0.87 -36.05 -5.97
CA LEU A 486 -0.90 -37.26 -6.77
C LEU A 486 -0.45 -36.94 -8.18
N SER A 487 0.46 -37.73 -8.73
CA SER A 487 0.86 -37.65 -10.14
C SER A 487 0.24 -38.79 -10.93
N ARG A 488 -0.27 -38.47 -12.11
CA ARG A 488 -0.86 -39.45 -13.02
C ARG A 488 0.21 -40.15 -13.85
N GLY A 489 0.16 -41.48 -13.90
CA GLY A 489 0.93 -42.31 -14.82
C GLY A 489 0.02 -43.10 -15.77
N ALA A 490 0.57 -44.16 -16.39
CA ALA A 490 -0.09 -44.86 -17.49
C ALA A 490 -1.40 -45.58 -17.10
N LYS A 491 -1.55 -46.00 -15.84
CA LYS A 491 -2.71 -46.77 -15.34
C LYS A 491 -3.58 -45.98 -14.35
N GLY A 492 -3.41 -44.66 -14.28
CA GLY A 492 -4.03 -43.78 -13.29
C GLY A 492 -3.00 -43.12 -12.38
N TYR A 493 -3.42 -42.62 -11.23
CA TYR A 493 -2.51 -42.01 -10.25
C TYR A 493 -1.67 -43.09 -9.56
N ASP A 494 -0.37 -43.09 -9.84
CA ASP A 494 0.57 -44.13 -9.41
C ASP A 494 1.68 -43.63 -8.47
N ARG A 495 1.88 -42.30 -8.38
CA ARG A 495 2.80 -41.67 -7.43
C ARG A 495 2.07 -40.68 -6.53
N ALA A 496 2.40 -40.68 -5.25
CA ALA A 496 1.94 -39.70 -4.27
C ALA A 496 3.13 -39.05 -3.56
N VAL A 497 3.09 -37.73 -3.44
CA VAL A 497 3.98 -36.95 -2.58
C VAL A 497 3.13 -36.36 -1.47
N MET A 498 3.48 -36.68 -0.24
CA MET A 498 2.80 -36.16 0.93
C MET A 498 3.75 -35.25 1.69
N VAL A 499 3.35 -33.99 1.88
CA VAL A 499 4.09 -33.03 2.71
C VAL A 499 3.27 -32.79 3.97
N VAL A 500 3.87 -33.04 5.13
CA VAL A 500 3.18 -32.91 6.40
C VAL A 500 3.79 -31.78 7.23
N GLY A 501 2.96 -30.77 7.55
CA GLY A 501 3.35 -29.53 8.22
C GLY A 501 3.25 -29.58 9.76
N PRO A 502 3.93 -28.69 10.51
CA PRO A 502 4.00 -28.76 11.98
C PRO A 502 2.92 -27.94 12.72
N THR A 503 2.72 -28.23 14.00
CA THR A 503 1.90 -27.43 14.95
C THR A 503 2.78 -26.58 15.86
N VAL A 504 2.40 -25.32 16.11
CA VAL A 504 3.10 -24.42 17.05
C VAL A 504 2.44 -24.43 18.44
N ALA A 505 1.26 -25.02 18.60
CA ALA A 505 0.65 -25.29 19.90
C ALA A 505 -0.38 -26.43 19.81
N SER A 506 -0.23 -27.43 20.67
CA SER A 506 -1.08 -28.62 20.88
C SER A 506 -1.26 -29.57 19.69
N THR A 507 -0.89 -30.84 19.92
CA THR A 507 -1.21 -32.09 19.21
C THR A 507 -1.62 -32.00 17.74
N TRP A 508 -0.90 -32.73 16.90
CA TRP A 508 -1.43 -33.17 15.62
C TRP A 508 -2.89 -33.59 15.76
N SER A 509 -3.78 -33.02 14.95
CA SER A 509 -5.10 -33.61 14.90
C SER A 509 -4.95 -34.92 14.14
N ASP A 510 -5.15 -36.05 14.84
CA ASP A 510 -5.18 -37.38 14.22
C ASP A 510 -6.07 -37.38 12.97
N SER A 511 -7.10 -36.52 12.95
CA SER A 511 -7.97 -36.27 11.80
C SER A 511 -7.26 -35.85 10.50
N LEU A 512 -6.17 -35.09 10.52
CA LEU A 512 -5.44 -34.71 9.30
C LEU A 512 -4.64 -35.87 8.74
N VAL A 513 -4.02 -36.66 9.62
CA VAL A 513 -3.32 -37.91 9.24
C VAL A 513 -4.32 -38.94 8.75
N ASP A 514 -5.44 -39.12 9.46
CA ASP A 514 -6.51 -40.02 9.07
C ASP A 514 -7.11 -39.62 7.71
N GLY A 515 -7.28 -38.33 7.46
CA GLY A 515 -7.69 -37.80 6.17
C GLY A 515 -6.69 -38.12 5.06
N ALA A 516 -5.39 -37.90 5.30
CA ALA A 516 -4.34 -38.25 4.35
C ALA A 516 -4.29 -39.76 4.07
N LEU A 517 -4.42 -40.59 5.11
CA LEU A 517 -4.51 -42.05 4.98
C LEU A 517 -5.74 -42.47 4.19
N ALA A 518 -6.90 -41.86 4.44
CA ALA A 518 -8.13 -42.14 3.69
C ALA A 518 -7.98 -41.84 2.19
N VAL A 519 -7.25 -40.78 1.81
CA VAL A 519 -6.90 -40.50 0.41
C VAL A 519 -6.09 -41.65 -0.19
N LEU A 520 -5.04 -42.08 0.51
CA LEU A 520 -4.16 -43.15 0.05
C LEU A 520 -4.92 -44.49 -0.08
N GLU A 521 -5.73 -44.85 0.89
CA GLU A 521 -6.53 -46.09 0.90
C GLU A 521 -7.49 -46.18 -0.28
N ASN A 522 -8.13 -45.08 -0.68
CA ASN A 522 -8.99 -45.03 -1.87
C ASN A 522 -8.22 -45.22 -3.19
N LEU A 523 -6.90 -45.05 -3.19
CA LEU A 523 -6.00 -45.16 -4.36
C LEU A 523 -5.20 -46.46 -4.41
N GLN A 524 -5.34 -47.33 -3.40
CA GLN A 524 -4.51 -48.51 -3.20
C GLN A 524 -4.33 -49.41 -4.46
N PRO A 525 -5.32 -49.60 -5.36
CA PRO A 525 -5.12 -50.43 -6.54
C PRO A 525 -4.13 -49.85 -7.57
N THR A 526 -4.05 -48.52 -7.71
CA THR A 526 -3.23 -47.84 -8.73
C THR A 526 -1.93 -47.27 -8.18
N LEU A 527 -1.90 -46.91 -6.90
CA LEU A 527 -0.72 -46.31 -6.26
C LEU A 527 0.44 -47.31 -6.17
N ARG A 528 1.66 -46.83 -6.41
CA ARG A 528 2.89 -47.64 -6.41
C ARG A 528 3.99 -46.99 -5.57
N GLU A 529 4.15 -45.68 -5.70
CA GLU A 529 5.17 -44.91 -4.98
C GLU A 529 4.53 -43.92 -4.02
N LEU A 530 5.07 -43.83 -2.81
CA LEU A 530 4.72 -42.80 -1.83
C LEU A 530 5.99 -42.16 -1.27
N ARG A 531 6.16 -40.87 -1.53
CA ARG A 531 7.18 -40.04 -0.88
C ARG A 531 6.55 -39.27 0.27
N ILE A 532 7.21 -39.26 1.42
CA ILE A 532 6.73 -38.55 2.61
C ILE A 532 7.78 -37.53 3.00
N THR A 533 7.45 -36.25 2.90
CA THR A 533 8.31 -35.16 3.36
C THR A 533 7.76 -34.60 4.66
N THR A 534 8.59 -34.55 5.68
CA THR A 534 8.23 -34.02 6.99
C THR A 534 8.85 -32.65 7.19
N ARG A 535 8.10 -31.70 7.75
CA ARG A 535 8.71 -30.44 8.23
C ARG A 535 9.37 -30.69 9.60
N PRO A 536 10.37 -29.88 10.02
CA PRO A 536 11.30 -30.19 11.13
C PRO A 536 10.71 -30.45 12.54
N LEU A 537 9.39 -30.32 12.71
CA LEU A 537 8.70 -30.31 14.01
C LEU A 537 7.59 -31.40 14.08
N LEU A 538 7.74 -32.51 13.36
CA LEU A 538 6.80 -33.64 13.42
C LEU A 538 6.97 -34.51 14.68
N GLU A 539 5.86 -34.99 15.24
CA GLU A 539 5.89 -36.04 16.27
C GLU A 539 6.28 -37.40 15.66
N ARG A 540 7.23 -38.11 16.29
CA ARG A 540 7.79 -39.40 15.80
C ARG A 540 6.73 -40.50 15.61
N GLU A 541 5.64 -40.45 16.38
CA GLU A 541 4.55 -41.43 16.34
C GLU A 541 3.71 -41.33 15.07
N GLN A 542 3.47 -40.13 14.57
CA GLN A 542 2.68 -39.90 13.35
C GLN A 542 3.44 -40.36 12.09
N VAL A 543 4.76 -40.14 12.06
CA VAL A 543 5.64 -40.74 11.03
C VAL A 543 5.53 -42.27 11.04
N ALA A 544 5.52 -42.88 12.23
CA ALA A 544 5.42 -44.33 12.36
C ALA A 544 4.07 -44.87 11.85
N ARG A 545 2.95 -44.18 12.15
CA ARG A 545 1.63 -44.52 11.62
C ARG A 545 1.58 -44.47 10.09
N LEU A 546 2.12 -43.41 9.49
CA LEU A 546 2.19 -43.26 8.04
C LEU A 546 3.06 -44.34 7.38
N ARG A 547 4.20 -44.68 7.98
CA ARG A 547 5.06 -45.78 7.52
C ARG A 547 4.38 -47.14 7.62
N ALA A 548 3.68 -47.41 8.72
CA ALA A 548 2.94 -48.64 8.92
C ALA A 548 1.82 -48.79 7.87
N ALA A 549 1.09 -47.71 7.58
CA ALA A 549 0.07 -47.69 6.55
C ALA A 549 0.67 -47.93 5.15
N ALA A 550 1.76 -47.25 4.80
CA ALA A 550 2.45 -47.45 3.53
C ALA A 550 2.93 -48.90 3.35
N THR A 551 3.47 -49.50 4.41
CA THR A 551 3.88 -50.91 4.45
C THR A 551 2.69 -51.85 4.22
N ARG A 552 1.58 -51.63 4.93
CA ARG A 552 0.33 -52.38 4.78
C ARG A 552 -0.21 -52.29 3.35
N MET A 553 -0.06 -51.12 2.71
CA MET A 553 -0.48 -50.86 1.35
C MET A 553 0.49 -51.37 0.27
N LYS A 554 1.67 -51.88 0.66
CA LYS A 554 2.74 -52.36 -0.24
C LYS A 554 3.25 -51.29 -1.21
N LEU A 555 3.46 -50.07 -0.71
CA LEU A 555 3.99 -48.95 -1.48
C LEU A 555 5.53 -48.90 -1.37
N ASP A 556 6.20 -48.54 -2.47
CA ASP A 556 7.62 -48.20 -2.42
C ASP A 556 7.78 -46.83 -1.75
N VAL A 557 8.34 -46.82 -0.54
CA VAL A 557 8.54 -45.60 0.25
C VAL A 557 9.93 -45.04 -0.04
N CYS A 558 9.97 -44.05 -0.95
CA CYS A 558 11.19 -43.35 -1.32
C CYS A 558 11.36 -42.11 -0.43
N GLU A 559 12.19 -42.24 0.61
CA GLU A 559 12.63 -41.20 1.55
C GLU A 559 11.58 -40.60 2.51
N VAL A 560 12.02 -40.47 3.76
CA VAL A 560 11.45 -39.58 4.77
C VAL A 560 12.55 -38.58 5.13
N SER A 561 12.46 -37.37 4.59
CA SER A 561 13.34 -36.24 4.94
C SER A 561 12.70 -35.36 5.99
#